data_AF-A0A0C3MM08-F1
#
_entry.id   AF-A0A0C3MM08-F1
#
_cell.length_a   1.000
_cell.length_b   1.000
_cell.length_c   1.000
_cell.angle_alpha   90.00
_cell.angle_beta   90.00
_cell.angle_gamma   90.00
#
_symmetry.space_group_name_H-M   'P 1'
#
loop_
_entity.id
_entity.type
_entity.pdbx_description
1 polymer ?
#
loop_
_entity_poly.entity_id
_entity_poly.type
_entity_poly.pdbx_seq_one_letter_code
_entity_poly.pdbx_strand_id
1 'polypeptide(L)'
;VFDDASWVALPLAPWNRRVLVGAPDYLERNGRPQKPTDLAQHHCLLYSLNGRAHDRWQVGDQTVQVTGPLFSNDADIVRRLAVAGEGLAYKSWLDVHDDIDSGRLEIVLA
;
A
#
# COMPACT_ATOMS: atom_id res chain seq x y z
N VAL A 1 23.06 10.70 25.16
CA VAL A 1 22.32 10.91 26.42
C VAL A 1 21.07 11.72 26.08
N PHE A 2 19.98 11.03 25.72
CA PHE A 2 18.65 11.60 25.44
C PHE A 2 17.60 10.56 25.89
N ASP A 3 17.68 10.10 27.13
CA ASP A 3 16.90 8.95 27.62
C ASP A 3 15.78 9.31 28.61
N ASP A 4 15.58 10.61 28.90
CA ASP A 4 14.68 11.08 29.96
C ASP A 4 13.48 11.91 29.46
N ALA A 5 13.09 11.78 28.20
CA ALA A 5 11.92 12.50 27.68
C ALA A 5 10.64 11.65 27.80
N SER A 6 9.71 12.07 28.67
CA SER A 6 8.38 11.47 28.80
C SER A 6 7.45 11.95 27.69
N TRP A 7 7.54 11.33 26.52
CA TRP A 7 6.65 11.63 25.40
C TRP A 7 5.30 10.92 25.58
N VAL A 8 4.21 11.69 25.46
CA VAL A 8 2.84 11.14 25.33
C VAL A 8 2.41 11.31 23.88
N ALA A 9 2.12 10.19 23.21
CA ALA A 9 1.57 10.18 21.86
C ALA A 9 0.04 10.03 21.93
N LEU A 10 -0.69 10.93 21.27
CA LEU A 10 -2.15 10.84 21.11
C LEU A 10 -2.48 10.52 19.65
N PRO A 11 -3.47 9.65 19.39
CA PRO A 11 -3.85 9.30 18.03
C PRO A 11 -4.49 10.51 17.32
N LEU A 12 -3.90 10.94 16.19
CA LEU A 12 -4.45 12.02 15.37
C LEU A 12 -5.58 11.55 14.45
N ALA A 13 -5.44 10.34 13.90
CA ALA A 13 -6.41 9.75 12.98
C ALA A 13 -6.64 8.28 13.33
N PRO A 14 -7.36 7.96 14.43
CA PRO A 14 -7.59 6.59 14.89
C PRO A 14 -8.42 5.74 13.89
N TRP A 15 -9.14 6.40 13.00
CA TRP A 15 -9.93 5.78 11.92
C TRP A 15 -9.11 5.43 10.68
N ASN A 16 -7.87 5.90 10.59
CA ASN A 16 -7.03 5.63 9.44
C ASN A 16 -6.72 4.13 9.35
N ARG A 17 -6.81 3.59 8.15
CA ARG A 17 -6.57 2.17 7.87
C ARG A 17 -5.68 2.02 6.66
N ARG A 18 -5.14 0.82 6.45
CA ARG A 18 -4.42 0.49 5.22
C ARG A 18 -5.40 -0.10 4.21
N VAL A 19 -5.21 0.22 2.95
CA VAL A 19 -5.96 -0.34 1.84
C VAL A 19 -5.00 -0.84 0.77
N LEU A 20 -5.37 -1.94 0.13
CA LEU A 20 -4.68 -2.46 -1.04
C LEU A 20 -5.39 -1.92 -2.28
N VAL A 21 -4.63 -1.30 -3.17
CA VAL A 21 -5.17 -0.58 -4.32
C VAL A 21 -4.42 -0.88 -5.61
N GLY A 22 -5.09 -0.72 -6.74
CA GLY A 22 -4.50 -0.74 -8.08
C GLY A 22 -5.29 0.15 -9.03
N ALA A 23 -4.63 0.69 -10.06
CA ALA A 23 -5.34 1.46 -11.10
C ALA A 23 -6.20 0.53 -11.97
N PRO A 24 -7.37 0.99 -12.46
CA PRO A 24 -8.25 0.20 -13.33
C PRO A 24 -7.49 -0.44 -14.51
N ASP A 25 -6.70 0.36 -15.22
CA ASP A 25 -5.83 -0.05 -16.32
C ASP A 25 -4.85 -1.19 -15.95
N TYR A 26 -4.30 -1.19 -14.74
CA TYR A 26 -3.43 -2.28 -14.29
C TYR A 26 -4.23 -3.57 -14.08
N LEU A 27 -5.40 -3.46 -13.46
CA LEU A 27 -6.29 -4.58 -13.15
C LEU A 27 -6.88 -5.21 -14.42
N GLU A 28 -7.17 -4.39 -15.44
CA GLU A 28 -7.62 -4.89 -16.75
C GLU A 28 -6.52 -5.70 -17.45
N ARG A 29 -5.26 -5.24 -17.42
CA ARG A 29 -4.14 -5.92 -18.08
C ARG A 29 -3.64 -7.16 -17.34
N ASN A 30 -3.66 -7.14 -16.01
CA ASN A 30 -3.03 -8.16 -15.18
C ASN A 30 -4.03 -9.04 -14.42
N GLY A 31 -5.33 -8.76 -14.56
CA GLY A 31 -6.38 -9.38 -13.76
C GLY A 31 -6.52 -8.75 -12.38
N ARG A 32 -7.67 -9.02 -11.75
CA ARG A 32 -8.01 -8.52 -10.41
C ARG A 32 -7.74 -9.64 -9.40
N PRO A 33 -6.87 -9.45 -8.38
CA PRO A 33 -6.62 -10.50 -7.40
C PRO A 33 -7.90 -10.82 -6.64
N GLN A 34 -8.17 -12.10 -6.39
CA GLN A 34 -9.40 -12.59 -5.73
C GLN A 34 -9.13 -13.12 -4.32
N LYS A 35 -7.89 -13.51 -4.04
CA LYS A 35 -7.44 -13.97 -2.72
C LYS A 35 -6.01 -13.48 -2.43
N PRO A 36 -5.59 -13.44 -1.16
CA PRO A 36 -4.27 -12.91 -0.79
C PRO A 36 -3.09 -13.63 -1.44
N THR A 37 -3.23 -14.93 -1.76
CA THR A 37 -2.18 -15.71 -2.43
C THR A 37 -1.97 -15.31 -3.90
N ASP A 38 -2.93 -14.63 -4.52
CA ASP A 38 -2.79 -14.15 -5.91
C ASP A 38 -1.75 -13.02 -6.01
N LEU A 39 -1.45 -12.34 -4.91
CA LEU A 39 -0.47 -11.24 -4.86
C LEU A 39 0.94 -11.67 -5.30
N ALA A 40 1.27 -12.95 -5.19
CA ALA A 40 2.53 -13.50 -5.69
C ALA A 40 2.68 -13.39 -7.22
N GLN A 41 1.57 -13.18 -7.95
CA GLN A 41 1.56 -13.01 -9.41
C GLN A 41 1.43 -11.54 -9.84
N HIS A 42 1.36 -10.60 -8.89
CA HIS A 42 1.20 -9.19 -9.17
C HIS A 42 2.47 -8.39 -8.87
N HIS A 43 2.62 -7.25 -9.54
CA HIS A 43 3.66 -6.28 -9.23
C HIS A 43 3.29 -5.55 -7.95
N CYS A 44 3.89 -5.95 -6.82
CA CYS A 44 3.67 -5.27 -5.55
C CYS A 44 4.65 -4.10 -5.39
N LEU A 45 4.12 -2.88 -5.34
CA LEU A 45 4.90 -1.65 -5.22
C LEU A 45 5.25 -1.39 -3.75
N LEU A 46 6.54 -1.46 -3.41
CA LEU A 46 6.98 -1.48 -2.02
C LEU A 46 7.47 -0.11 -1.55
N TYR A 47 7.04 0.26 -0.35
CA TYR A 47 7.61 1.39 0.38
C TYR A 47 8.75 0.91 1.28
N SER A 48 9.88 1.62 1.31
CA SER A 48 11.02 1.32 2.17
C SER A 48 11.17 2.39 3.26
N LEU A 49 11.25 1.98 4.52
CA LEU A 49 11.53 2.87 5.64
C LEU A 49 12.75 2.36 6.38
N ASN A 50 13.73 3.25 6.61
CA ASN A 50 14.96 2.91 7.32
C ASN A 50 15.70 1.69 6.71
N GLY A 51 15.68 1.57 5.38
CA GLY A 51 16.31 0.48 4.64
C GLY A 51 15.56 -0.86 4.70
N ARG A 52 14.34 -0.90 5.23
CA ARG A 52 13.50 -2.10 5.27
C ARG A 52 12.28 -1.90 4.38
N ALA A 53 12.08 -2.85 3.47
CA ALA A 53 10.85 -2.91 2.69
C ALA A 53 9.65 -3.23 3.61
N HIS A 54 8.57 -2.49 3.44
CA HIS A 54 7.28 -2.80 4.04
C HIS A 54 6.55 -3.82 3.14
N ASP A 55 7.08 -5.05 3.14
CA ASP A 55 6.69 -6.17 2.28
C ASP A 55 5.66 -7.12 2.95
N ARG A 56 5.32 -6.90 4.22
CA ARG A 56 4.26 -7.63 4.93
C ARG A 56 2.94 -6.87 4.86
N TRP A 57 2.03 -7.31 4.01
CA TRP A 57 0.72 -6.70 3.82
C TRP A 57 -0.34 -7.47 4.60
N GLN A 58 -1.27 -6.76 5.26
CA GLN A 58 -2.43 -7.40 5.88
C GLN A 58 -3.58 -7.34 4.89
N VAL A 59 -4.15 -8.49 4.58
CA VAL A 59 -5.26 -8.64 3.65
C VAL A 59 -6.28 -9.56 4.31
N GLY A 60 -7.43 -9.01 4.72
CA GLY A 60 -8.35 -9.69 5.62
C GLY A 60 -7.67 -10.04 6.95
N ASP A 61 -7.69 -11.33 7.32
CA ASP A 61 -7.05 -11.89 8.50
C ASP A 61 -5.64 -12.44 8.24
N GLN A 62 -5.14 -12.32 7.00
CA GLN A 62 -3.86 -12.90 6.58
C GLN A 62 -2.77 -11.85 6.43
N THR A 63 -1.59 -12.15 6.97
CA THR A 63 -0.37 -11.43 6.62
C THR A 63 0.30 -12.13 5.44
N VAL A 64 0.42 -11.42 4.31
CA VAL A 64 1.11 -11.90 3.12
C VAL A 64 2.44 -11.18 2.99
N GLN A 65 3.52 -11.93 2.80
CA GLN A 65 4.78 -11.36 2.36
C GLN A 65 4.77 -11.26 0.84
N VAL A 66 4.97 -10.06 0.32
CA VAL A 66 4.95 -9.76 -1.11
C VAL A 66 6.34 -9.38 -1.60
N THR A 67 6.55 -9.50 -2.90
CA THR A 67 7.75 -8.98 -3.58
C THR A 67 7.31 -8.24 -4.83
N GLY A 68 8.18 -7.39 -5.37
CA GLY A 68 7.84 -6.70 -6.60
C GLY A 68 9.01 -5.96 -7.22
N PRO A 69 8.82 -5.50 -8.47
CA PRO A 69 9.90 -4.96 -9.28
C PRO A 69 10.33 -3.55 -8.86
N LEU A 70 9.46 -2.82 -8.14
CA LEU A 70 9.66 -1.42 -7.80
C LEU A 70 9.55 -1.21 -6.29
N PHE A 71 10.53 -0.52 -5.74
CA PHE A 71 10.56 -0.09 -4.35
C PHE A 71 11.04 1.36 -4.26
N SER A 72 10.47 2.14 -3.34
CA SER A 72 10.88 3.52 -3.10
C SER A 72 10.81 3.85 -1.61
N ASN A 73 11.72 4.69 -1.12
CA ASN A 73 11.66 5.27 0.22
C ASN A 73 10.80 6.54 0.31
N ASP A 74 10.14 6.91 -0.79
CA ASP A 74 9.15 7.98 -0.85
C ASP A 74 7.76 7.35 -1.05
N ALA A 75 6.86 7.60 -0.10
CA ALA A 75 5.51 7.05 -0.12
C ALA A 75 4.64 7.62 -1.27
N ASP A 76 4.83 8.89 -1.65
CA ASP A 76 4.09 9.51 -2.75
C ASP A 76 4.56 8.96 -4.10
N ILE A 77 5.84 8.62 -4.26
CA ILE A 77 6.31 7.93 -5.46
C ILE A 77 5.63 6.57 -5.62
N VAL A 78 5.51 5.77 -4.56
CA VAL A 78 4.79 4.48 -4.60
C VAL A 78 3.33 4.68 -5.01
N ARG A 79 2.67 5.72 -4.49
CA ARG A 79 1.30 6.09 -4.86
C ARG A 79 1.19 6.47 -6.34
N ARG A 80 2.06 7.34 -6.84
CA ARG A 80 2.06 7.77 -8.25
C ARG A 80 2.29 6.61 -9.22
N LEU A 81 3.16 5.67 -8.86
CA LEU A 81 3.36 4.44 -9.63
C LEU A 81 2.10 3.57 -9.66
N ALA A 82 1.37 3.46 -8.55
CA ALA A 82 0.09 2.75 -8.51
C ALA A 82 -0.94 3.42 -9.43
N VAL A 83 -1.06 4.75 -9.38
CA VAL A 83 -1.93 5.54 -10.25
C VAL A 83 -1.54 5.41 -11.73
N ALA A 84 -0.24 5.34 -12.03
CA ALA A 84 0.26 5.10 -13.38
C ALA A 84 0.04 3.65 -13.88
N GLY A 85 -0.49 2.78 -13.03
CA GLY A 85 -0.80 1.40 -13.40
C GLY A 85 0.43 0.48 -13.47
N GLU A 86 1.46 0.77 -12.66
CA GLU A 86 2.69 -0.05 -12.58
C GLU A 86 2.54 -1.25 -11.64
N GLY A 87 1.49 -1.29 -10.82
CA GLY A 87 1.29 -2.37 -9.87
C GLY A 87 0.23 -2.10 -8.81
N LEU A 88 0.16 -3.01 -7.84
CA LEU A 88 -0.64 -2.88 -6.63
C LEU A 88 0.16 -2.18 -5.54
N ALA A 89 -0.50 -1.36 -4.72
CA ALA A 89 0.13 -0.70 -3.59
C ALA A 89 -0.69 -0.90 -2.30
N TYR A 90 0.03 -1.10 -1.19
CA TYR A 90 -0.57 -1.13 0.14
C TYR A 90 -0.25 0.18 0.88
N LYS A 91 -1.28 1.02 1.05
CA LYS A 91 -1.12 2.43 1.45
C LYS A 91 -2.10 2.82 2.54
N SER A 92 -1.79 3.90 3.25
CA SER A 92 -2.73 4.51 4.20
C SER A 92 -3.94 5.05 3.43
N TRP A 93 -5.15 4.97 4.00
CA TRP A 93 -6.34 5.57 3.40
C TRP A 93 -6.13 7.06 3.12
N LEU A 94 -5.47 7.77 4.03
CA LEU A 94 -5.09 9.17 3.86
C LEU A 94 -4.25 9.43 2.59
N ASP A 95 -3.46 8.46 2.13
CA ASP A 95 -2.60 8.65 0.97
C ASP A 95 -3.38 8.55 -0.35
N VAL A 96 -4.47 7.77 -0.38
CA VAL A 96 -5.08 7.31 -1.64
C VAL A 96 -6.58 7.59 -1.77
N HIS A 97 -7.24 8.13 -0.74
CA HIS A 97 -8.68 8.35 -0.78
C HIS A 97 -9.12 9.23 -1.96
N ASP A 98 -8.40 10.32 -2.26
CA ASP A 98 -8.71 11.19 -3.40
C ASP A 98 -8.57 10.48 -4.75
N ASP A 99 -7.60 9.56 -4.88
CA ASP A 99 -7.44 8.76 -6.10
C ASP A 99 -8.56 7.72 -6.25
N ILE A 100 -9.03 7.17 -5.14
CA ILE A 100 -10.17 6.25 -5.12
C ILE A 100 -11.46 7.00 -5.49
N ASP A 101 -11.72 8.13 -4.84
CA ASP A 101 -12.91 8.95 -5.07
C ASP A 101 -12.97 9.49 -6.50
N SER A 102 -11.82 9.73 -7.13
CA SER A 102 -11.71 10.17 -8.53
C SER A 102 -11.61 9.02 -9.55
N GLY A 103 -11.67 7.76 -9.11
CA GLY A 103 -11.62 6.58 -9.98
C GLY A 103 -10.24 6.28 -10.60
N ARG A 104 -9.17 6.92 -10.12
CA ARG A 104 -7.79 6.61 -10.55
C ARG A 104 -7.25 5.34 -9.91
N LEU A 105 -7.77 4.98 -8.74
CA LEU A 105 -7.42 3.75 -8.03
C LEU A 105 -8.70 3.04 -7.59
N GLU A 106 -8.63 1.72 -7.51
CA GLU A 106 -9.67 0.89 -6.91
C GLU A 106 -9.11 0.11 -5.73
N ILE A 107 -9.94 -0.09 -4.70
CA ILE A 107 -9.63 -1.04 -3.63
C ILE A 107 -9.78 -2.45 -4.18
N VAL A 108 -8.79 -3.30 -3.87
CA VAL A 108 -8.81 -4.73 -4.16
C VAL A 108 -8.60 -5.51 -2.86
N LEU A 109 -9.21 -6.69 -2.75
CA LEU A 109 -9.16 -7.56 -1.56
C LEU A 109 -9.45 -6.79 -0.25
N ALA A 110 -10.65 -6.20 -0.16
CA ALA A 110 -11.12 -5.43 0.99
C ALA A 110 -11.28 -6.28 2.26
#